data_AF-A0A2A4RY00-F1
#
_entry.id   AF-A0A2A4RY00-F1
#
_cell.length_a   1.000
_cell.length_b   1.000
_cell.length_c   1.000
_cell.angle_alpha   90.00
_cell.angle_beta   90.00
_cell.angle_gamma   90.00
#
_symmetry.space_group_name_H-M   'P 1'
#
loop_
_entity.id
_entity.type
_entity.pdbx_description
1 polymer ?
#
loop_
_entity_poly.entity_id
_entity_poly.type
_entity_poly.pdbx_seq_one_letter_code
_entity_poly.pdbx_strand_id
1 'polypeptide(L)'
;MAEALGVSQQTITSYEVARRRIPVSALPVLARLLAISVDELLGEPARKTNGKRGPTPKLQQQMERVSLLPRAKQKFVSDMIDTVIQQAS
;
A
#
# COMPACT_ATOMS: atom_id res chain seq x y z
N MET A 1 15.61 5.85 8.66
CA MET A 1 16.12 6.47 7.40
C MET A 1 17.64 6.59 7.40
N ALA A 2 18.26 7.24 8.39
CA ALA A 2 19.73 7.33 8.52
C ALA A 2 20.43 5.95 8.45
N GLU A 3 19.97 5.00 9.24
CA GLU A 3 20.46 3.62 9.26
C GLU A 3 20.30 2.93 7.89
N ALA A 4 19.12 3.04 7.28
CA ALA A 4 18.85 2.45 5.96
C ALA A 4 19.76 3.00 4.85
N LEU A 5 20.24 4.24 5.00
CA LEU A 5 21.18 4.89 4.08
C LEU A 5 22.65 4.78 4.50
N GLY A 6 22.95 4.19 5.67
CA GLY A 6 24.31 4.12 6.19
C GLY A 6 24.94 5.50 6.48
N VAL A 7 24.14 6.51 6.82
CA VAL A 7 24.59 7.89 7.08
C VAL A 7 24.22 8.36 8.49
N SER A 8 24.82 9.46 8.94
CA SER A 8 24.46 10.09 10.22
C SER A 8 23.12 10.82 10.15
N GLN A 9 22.46 11.02 11.30
CA GLN A 9 21.22 11.80 11.34
C GLN A 9 21.40 13.26 10.90
N GLN A 10 22.53 13.88 11.21
CA GLN A 10 22.86 15.23 10.71
C GLN A 10 22.92 15.28 9.17
N THR A 11 23.32 14.18 8.53
CA THR A 11 23.34 14.07 7.07
C THR A 11 21.92 14.01 6.51
N ILE A 12 21.01 13.27 7.16
CA ILE A 12 19.58 13.26 6.80
C ILE A 12 18.97 14.65 6.94
N THR A 13 19.16 15.34 8.07
CA THR A 13 18.66 16.71 8.26
C THR A 13 19.17 17.66 7.17
N SER A 14 20.43 17.51 6.75
CA SER A 14 21.00 18.32 5.66
C SER A 14 20.34 18.05 4.30
N TYR A 15 19.86 16.82 4.06
CA TYR A 15 19.08 16.48 2.87
C TYR A 15 17.69 17.13 2.91
N GLU A 16 17.01 17.05 4.06
CA GLU A 16 15.64 17.56 4.24
C GLU A 16 15.54 19.08 4.04
N VAL A 17 16.54 19.83 4.52
CA VAL A 17 16.59 21.29 4.34
C VAL A 17 17.31 21.72 3.05
N ALA A 18 17.55 20.78 2.13
CA ALA A 18 18.24 20.99 0.85
C ALA A 18 19.65 21.61 0.95
N ARG A 19 20.30 21.54 2.13
CA ARG A 19 21.68 22.02 2.33
C ARG A 19 22.71 21.09 1.69
N ARG A 20 22.36 19.81 1.53
CA ARG A 20 23.16 18.81 0.82
C ARG A 20 22.28 18.05 -0.17
N ARG A 21 22.81 17.73 -1.34
CA ARG A 21 22.12 16.88 -2.33
C ARG A 21 22.16 15.41 -1.92
N ILE A 22 21.04 14.72 -2.12
CA ILE A 22 20.93 13.27 -1.96
C ILE A 22 21.62 12.59 -3.16
N PRO A 23 22.48 11.58 -2.94
CA PRO A 23 23.07 10.83 -4.04
C PRO A 23 22.01 10.00 -4.78
N VAL A 24 22.09 9.92 -6.11
CA VAL A 24 21.11 9.16 -6.93
C VAL A 24 21.01 7.69 -6.51
N SER A 25 22.13 7.09 -6.07
CA SER A 25 22.16 5.72 -5.56
C SER A 25 21.32 5.48 -4.31
N ALA A 26 20.95 6.53 -3.56
CA ALA A 26 20.07 6.43 -2.40
C ALA A 26 18.58 6.40 -2.78
N LEU A 27 18.20 6.85 -3.98
CA LEU A 27 16.79 6.94 -4.39
C LEU A 27 16.06 5.58 -4.33
N PRO A 28 16.62 4.44 -4.79
CA PRO A 28 15.93 3.15 -4.69
C PRO A 28 15.71 2.69 -3.25
N VAL A 29 16.63 3.03 -2.34
CA VAL A 29 16.51 2.69 -0.93
C VAL A 29 15.41 3.53 -0.28
N LEU A 30 15.38 4.83 -0.57
CA LEU A 30 14.35 5.74 -0.08
C LEU A 30 12.95 5.38 -0.59
N ALA A 31 12.82 5.08 -1.88
CA ALA A 31 11.56 4.64 -2.48
C ALA A 31 11.01 3.39 -1.77
N ARG A 32 11.86 2.38 -1.52
CA ARG A 32 11.46 1.17 -0.77
C ARG A 32 11.09 1.48 0.69
N LEU A 33 11.89 2.29 1.38
CA LEU A 33 11.65 2.66 2.77
C LEU A 33 10.33 3.40 2.96
N LEU A 34 9.98 4.25 1.99
CA LEU A 34 8.78 5.08 2.00
C LEU A 34 7.58 4.42 1.31
N ALA A 35 7.74 3.21 0.76
CA ALA A 35 6.72 2.49 0.01
C ALA A 35 6.08 3.29 -1.16
N ILE A 36 6.87 4.14 -1.81
CA ILE A 36 6.48 4.92 -2.99
C ILE A 36 7.41 4.60 -4.18
N SER A 37 7.02 4.98 -5.39
CA SER A 37 7.89 4.89 -6.56
C SER A 37 9.01 5.94 -6.54
N VAL A 38 10.05 5.71 -7.34
CA VAL A 38 11.12 6.72 -7.54
C VAL A 38 10.57 7.96 -8.23
N ASP A 39 9.62 7.81 -9.15
CA ASP A 39 8.93 8.92 -9.81
C ASP A 39 8.23 9.81 -8.75
N GLU A 40 7.48 9.21 -7.81
CA GLU A 40 6.85 9.94 -6.69
C GLU A 40 7.85 10.65 -5.79
N LEU A 41 9.00 10.02 -5.51
CA LEU A 41 10.06 10.62 -4.71
C LEU A 41 10.67 11.86 -5.40
N LEU A 42 10.66 11.91 -6.73
CA LEU A 42 11.14 13.03 -7.53
C LEU A 42 10.07 14.11 -7.76
N GLY A 43 8.89 13.96 -7.17
CA GLY A 43 7.78 14.91 -7.32
C GLY A 43 6.98 14.72 -8.61
N GLU A 44 7.26 13.67 -9.38
CA GLU A 44 6.40 13.27 -10.49
C GLU A 44 5.12 12.64 -9.93
N PRO A 45 3.96 12.82 -10.59
CA PRO A 45 2.74 12.18 -10.17
C PRO A 45 2.97 10.67 -10.12
N ALA A 46 2.43 10.02 -9.09
CA ALA A 46 2.40 8.58 -9.00
C ALA A 46 1.91 8.01 -10.32
N ARG A 47 2.83 7.42 -11.10
CA ARG A 47 2.42 6.56 -12.20
C ARG A 47 1.64 5.47 -11.52
N LYS A 48 0.31 5.48 -11.71
CA LYS A 48 -0.55 4.35 -11.40
C LYS A 48 0.19 3.15 -11.94
N THR A 49 0.78 2.35 -11.05
CA THR A 49 1.53 1.19 -11.49
C THR A 49 0.54 0.43 -12.36
N ASN A 50 0.96 0.04 -13.56
CA ASN A 50 0.13 -0.71 -14.48
C ASN A 50 -0.19 -2.13 -13.94
N GLY A 51 -0.20 -2.32 -12.62
CA GLY A 51 -1.30 -3.04 -11.99
C GLY A 51 -2.58 -2.33 -12.39
N LYS A 52 -3.03 -2.59 -13.63
CA LYS A 52 -4.44 -2.56 -13.97
C LYS A 52 -5.09 -3.26 -12.78
N ARG A 53 -5.68 -2.50 -11.85
CA ARG A 53 -6.64 -3.09 -10.95
C ARG A 53 -7.60 -3.70 -11.94
N GLY A 54 -7.56 -5.03 -12.05
CA GLY A 54 -8.57 -5.72 -12.80
C GLY A 54 -9.93 -5.21 -12.33
N PRO A 55 -10.99 -5.44 -13.09
CA PRO A 55 -12.34 -5.18 -12.57
C PRO A 55 -12.40 -5.68 -11.11
N THR A 56 -12.94 -4.84 -10.21
CA THR A 56 -12.94 -5.06 -8.75
C THR A 56 -13.06 -6.55 -8.44
N PRO A 57 -12.17 -7.15 -7.64
CA PRO A 57 -12.21 -8.58 -7.39
C PRO A 57 -13.63 -9.05 -7.07
N LYS A 58 -14.07 -10.15 -7.68
CA LYS A 58 -15.47 -10.62 -7.57
C LYS A 58 -15.96 -10.69 -6.11
N LEU A 59 -15.07 -11.09 -5.20
CA LEU A 59 -15.34 -11.12 -3.76
C LEU A 59 -15.69 -9.74 -3.20
N GLN A 60 -14.94 -8.71 -3.57
CA GLN A 60 -15.17 -7.34 -3.11
C GLN A 60 -16.50 -6.79 -3.66
N GLN A 61 -16.83 -7.07 -4.93
CA GLN A 61 -18.16 -6.74 -5.47
C GLN A 61 -19.29 -7.49 -4.74
N GLN A 62 -19.06 -8.74 -4.36
CA GLN A 62 -20.03 -9.53 -3.60
C GLN A 62 -20.24 -8.96 -2.19
N MET A 63 -19.17 -8.54 -1.50
CA MET A 63 -19.26 -7.90 -0.19
C MET A 63 -20.04 -6.59 -0.22
N GLU A 64 -19.81 -5.76 -1.24
CA GLU A 64 -20.59 -4.54 -1.48
C GLU A 64 -22.09 -4.83 -1.70
N ARG A 65 -22.42 -5.90 -2.42
CA ARG A 65 -23.83 -6.31 -2.58
C ARG A 65 -24.42 -6.84 -1.29
N VAL A 66 -23.65 -7.60 -0.50
CA VAL A 66 -24.10 -8.16 0.78
C VAL A 66 -24.39 -7.04 1.78
N SER A 67 -23.58 -5.97 1.82
CA SER A 67 -23.80 -4.85 2.74
C SER A 67 -25.11 -4.09 2.48
N LEU A 68 -25.65 -4.16 1.26
CA LEU A 68 -26.94 -3.57 0.87
C LEU A 68 -28.15 -4.46 1.20
N LEU A 69 -27.94 -5.71 1.62
CA LEU A 69 -29.04 -6.62 1.96
C LEU A 69 -29.65 -6.30 3.34
N PRO A 70 -30.90 -6.71 3.62
CA PRO A 70 -31.45 -6.69 4.97
C PRO A 70 -30.60 -7.48 5.98
N ARG A 71 -30.56 -7.05 7.24
CA ARG A 71 -29.72 -7.63 8.31
C ARG A 71 -29.85 -9.15 8.45
N ALA A 72 -31.05 -9.69 8.30
CA ALA A 72 -31.27 -11.15 8.35
C ALA A 72 -30.51 -11.89 7.23
N LYS A 73 -30.47 -11.34 6.01
CA LYS A 73 -29.74 -11.91 4.88
C LYS A 73 -28.23 -11.72 5.03
N GLN A 74 -27.79 -10.59 5.59
CA GLN A 74 -26.37 -10.39 5.91
C GLN A 74 -25.87 -11.45 6.90
N LYS A 75 -26.65 -11.70 7.97
CA LYS A 75 -26.33 -12.72 8.97
C LYS A 75 -26.22 -14.11 8.37
N PHE A 76 -27.20 -14.50 7.54
CA PHE A 76 -27.16 -15.78 6.84
C PHE A 76 -25.89 -15.96 5.99
N VAL A 77 -25.48 -14.93 5.24
CA VAL A 77 -24.24 -14.99 4.43
C VAL A 77 -23.00 -15.11 5.32
N SER A 78 -22.95 -14.39 6.45
CA SER A 78 -21.84 -14.48 7.41
C SER A 78 -21.73 -15.89 7.99
N ASP A 79 -22.84 -16.44 8.50
CA ASP A 79 -22.87 -17.77 9.12
C ASP A 79 -22.44 -18.87 8.10
N MET A 80 -22.80 -18.71 6.82
CA MET A 80 -22.35 -19.61 5.75
C MET A 80 -20.85 -19.50 5.47
N ILE A 81 -20.29 -18.29 5.43
CA ILE A 81 -18.84 -18.05 5.25
C ILE A 81 -18.07 -18.69 6.42
N ASP A 82 -18.53 -18.48 7.65
CA ASP A 82 -17.91 -19.04 8.85
C ASP A 82 -17.89 -20.58 8.80
N THR A 83 -18.98 -21.19 8.34
CA THR A 83 -19.07 -22.65 8.15
C THR A 83 -18.02 -23.16 7.16
N VAL A 84 -17.84 -22.48 6.03
CA VAL A 84 -16.85 -22.88 5.00
C VAL A 84 -15.41 -22.71 5.52
N ILE A 85 -15.14 -21.62 6.25
CA ILE A 85 -13.83 -21.38 6.87
C ILE A 85 -13.51 -22.49 7.87
N GLN A 86 -14.49 -22.89 8.68
CA GLN A 86 -14.34 -23.96 9.67
C GLN A 86 -14.11 -25.33 9.02
N GLN A 87 -14.70 -25.59 7.86
CA GLN A 87 -14.46 -26.84 7.10
C GLN A 87 -13.09 -26.90 6.41
N ALA A 88 -12.52 -25.74 6.07
CA ALA A 88 -11.23 -25.64 5.38
C ALA A 88 -10.02 -25.57 6.34
N SER A 89 -10.28 -25.51 7.65
CA SER A 89 -9.28 -25.48 8.74
C SER A 89 -9.19 -26.84 9.42
#